data_AF-A0A950BLI7-F1
#
_entry.id   AF-A0A950BLI7-F1
#
_cell.length_a   1.000
_cell.length_b   1.000
_cell.length_c   1.000
_cell.angle_alpha   90.00
_cell.angle_beta   90.00
_cell.angle_gamma   90.00
#
_symmetry.space_group_name_H-M   'P 1'
#
loop_
_entity.id
_entity.type
_entity.pdbx_description
1 polymer ?
#
loop_
_entity_poly.entity_id
_entity_poly.type
_entity_poly.pdbx_seq_one_letter_code
_entity_poly.pdbx_strand_id
1 'polypeptide(L)'
;GAGAPDPTPKVVRALGNRAQRPPELEVEEPAPEATAGMVLRRALGLAVIRLLRHDAGIRLGTDPEDVHQARVAVRRLRSHLRTFLPLMDIEWAISLRQELGWLADELGAVRDADVLMDGLRKHAAALAPRDRGAGAKILALIAVQRESAMSRLSETIHSPRYVDLLKRLVDSARAPQLAPIAAESGLLTLPPLVASLWRNVRAKVDDFGQEPDDTQLHKLRIRTKRCRYAAEAVAPIIGRGARTFARAAADLQEVLGEHHDAVVAMQWLRDHAARGTLTFVAGQFSALELVTANSARARWPQAWRAFDRKKLRTWM
;
A
#
# COMPACT_ATOMS: atom_id res chain seq x y z
N GLY A 1 -38.17 -2.03 27.07
CA GLY A 1 -37.88 -2.30 25.65
C GLY A 1 -36.47 -1.86 25.37
N ALA A 2 -35.59 -2.78 24.99
CA ALA A 2 -34.26 -2.42 24.53
C ALA A 2 -34.39 -1.88 23.10
N GLY A 3 -34.16 -0.57 22.93
CA GLY A 3 -34.10 0.05 21.62
C GLY A 3 -32.93 -0.53 20.79
N ALA A 4 -32.99 -0.35 19.48
CA ALA A 4 -31.93 -0.78 18.58
C ALA A 4 -30.56 -0.25 19.05
N PRO A 5 -29.50 -1.08 19.05
CA PRO A 5 -28.18 -0.64 19.48
C PRO A 5 -27.72 0.51 18.59
N ASP A 6 -27.44 1.64 19.22
CA ASP A 6 -26.84 2.81 18.56
C ASP A 6 -25.50 2.38 17.90
N PRO A 7 -25.40 2.40 16.56
CA PRO A 7 -24.20 1.97 15.84
C PRO A 7 -23.03 2.95 16.03
N THR A 8 -23.26 4.06 16.75
CA THR A 8 -22.24 5.06 16.99
C THR A 8 -21.08 4.47 17.81
N PRO A 9 -19.83 4.56 17.32
CA PRO A 9 -18.64 4.05 18.00
C PRO A 9 -18.54 4.60 19.43
N LYS A 10 -18.07 3.80 20.39
CA LYS A 10 -17.83 4.30 21.77
C LYS A 10 -16.88 5.52 21.77
N VAL A 11 -15.89 5.53 20.87
CA VAL A 11 -14.96 6.66 20.70
C VAL A 11 -15.64 7.90 20.13
N VAL A 12 -16.60 7.75 19.21
CA VAL A 12 -17.39 8.87 18.65
C VAL A 12 -18.43 9.35 19.66
N ARG A 13 -19.00 8.46 20.48
CA ARG A 13 -19.84 8.85 21.62
C ARG A 13 -19.06 9.59 22.70
N ALA A 14 -17.84 9.16 23.01
CA ALA A 14 -17.00 9.77 24.03
C ALA A 14 -16.41 11.12 23.59
N LEU A 15 -16.05 11.27 22.31
CA LEU A 15 -15.40 12.48 21.78
C LEU A 15 -16.34 13.40 20.99
N GLY A 16 -17.56 12.96 20.67
CA GLY A 16 -18.53 13.69 19.85
C GLY A 16 -17.95 14.09 18.50
N ASN A 17 -18.24 15.32 18.06
CA ASN A 17 -17.70 15.90 16.82
C ASN A 17 -16.16 15.92 16.77
N ARG A 18 -15.45 15.86 17.91
CA ARG A 18 -13.97 15.83 17.92
C ARG A 18 -13.41 14.54 17.33
N ALA A 19 -14.12 13.42 17.38
CA ALA A 19 -13.69 12.17 16.73
C ALA A 19 -13.69 12.25 15.19
N GLN A 20 -14.47 13.18 14.62
CA GLN A 20 -14.57 13.37 13.17
C GLN A 20 -13.71 14.56 12.68
N ARG A 21 -13.12 15.33 13.60
CA ARG A 21 -12.25 16.45 13.25
C ARG A 21 -10.90 15.95 12.71
N PRO A 22 -10.26 16.72 11.82
CA PRO A 22 -8.90 16.43 11.40
C PRO A 22 -7.98 16.27 12.63
N PRO A 23 -6.99 15.37 12.60
CA PRO A 23 -6.00 15.27 13.66
C PRO A 23 -5.34 16.63 13.90
N GLU A 24 -5.00 16.95 15.16
CA GLU A 24 -4.21 18.13 15.56
C GLU A 24 -2.73 17.97 15.16
N LEU A 25 -2.52 17.73 13.87
CA LEU A 25 -1.24 17.71 13.18
C LEU A 25 -1.35 18.72 12.05
N GLU A 26 -0.77 19.90 12.29
CA GLU A 26 -0.62 20.89 11.24
C GLU A 26 0.52 20.47 10.31
N VAL A 27 0.23 20.42 9.02
CA VAL A 27 1.20 20.09 7.98
C VAL A 27 1.34 21.30 7.07
N GLU A 28 2.48 21.97 7.19
CA GLU A 28 2.83 23.11 6.35
C GLU A 28 3.10 22.66 4.92
N GLU A 29 2.60 23.44 3.96
CA GLU A 29 2.95 23.28 2.55
C GLU A 29 4.33 23.90 2.29
N PRO A 30 5.32 23.14 1.80
CA PRO A 30 6.66 23.66 1.57
C PRO A 30 6.63 24.67 0.43
N ALA A 31 7.28 25.82 0.65
CA ALA A 31 7.65 26.74 -0.40
C ALA A 31 8.61 26.07 -1.42
N PRO A 32 8.73 26.59 -2.65
CA PRO A 32 9.67 26.04 -3.64
C PRO A 32 11.12 25.93 -3.15
N GLU A 33 11.54 26.84 -2.27
CA GLU A 33 12.88 26.92 -1.68
C GLU A 33 13.04 26.10 -0.40
N ALA A 34 12.03 25.32 -0.02
CA ALA A 34 12.03 24.57 1.23
C ALA A 34 13.20 23.58 1.33
N THR A 35 13.64 23.35 2.57
CA THR A 35 14.67 22.36 2.87
C THR A 35 14.15 20.95 2.63
N ALA A 36 15.07 19.99 2.47
CA ALA A 36 14.70 18.58 2.36
C ALA A 36 13.87 18.12 3.58
N GLY A 37 14.25 18.58 4.77
CA GLY A 37 13.59 18.30 6.04
C GLY A 37 12.12 18.74 6.07
N MET A 38 11.80 19.92 5.55
CA MET A 38 10.40 20.40 5.47
C MET A 38 9.54 19.51 4.57
N VAL A 39 10.08 19.11 3.41
CA VAL A 39 9.38 18.18 2.49
C VAL A 39 9.15 16.82 3.15
N LEU A 40 10.12 16.30 3.90
CA LEU A 40 9.98 15.04 4.63
C LEU A 40 8.95 15.14 5.76
N ARG A 41 9.00 16.20 6.57
CA ARG A 41 8.04 16.46 7.63
C ARG A 41 6.62 16.45 7.08
N ARG A 42 6.39 17.12 5.94
CA ARG A 42 5.10 17.08 5.24
C ARG A 42 4.73 15.67 4.78
N ALA A 43 5.63 14.96 4.11
CA ALA A 43 5.34 13.63 3.57
C ALA A 43 4.98 12.63 4.68
N LEU A 44 5.69 12.66 5.81
CA LEU A 44 5.39 11.86 6.98
C LEU A 44 4.08 12.30 7.62
N GLY A 45 3.90 13.61 7.85
CA GLY A 45 2.69 14.17 8.45
C GLY A 45 1.42 13.80 7.70
N LEU A 46 1.39 13.91 6.37
CA LEU A 46 0.23 13.50 5.57
C LEU A 46 -0.08 12.01 5.68
N ALA A 47 0.94 11.16 5.76
CA ALA A 47 0.73 9.73 5.92
C ALA A 47 0.25 9.38 7.33
N VAL A 48 0.78 10.03 8.37
CA VAL A 48 0.27 9.89 9.76
C VAL A 48 -1.18 10.36 9.86
N ILE A 49 -1.50 11.54 9.32
CA ILE A 49 -2.86 12.06 9.28
C ILE A 49 -3.81 11.06 8.60
N ARG A 50 -3.40 10.47 7.47
CA ARG A 50 -4.21 9.44 6.79
C ARG A 50 -4.45 8.24 7.69
N LEU A 51 -3.43 7.72 8.38
CA LEU A 51 -3.60 6.60 9.31
C LEU A 51 -4.59 6.95 10.42
N LEU A 52 -4.41 8.11 11.07
CA LEU A 52 -5.28 8.56 12.17
C LEU A 52 -6.73 8.77 11.71
N ARG A 53 -6.94 9.28 10.49
CA ARG A 53 -8.28 9.52 9.94
C ARG A 53 -9.09 8.23 9.77
N HIS A 54 -8.42 7.11 9.54
CA HIS A 54 -9.06 5.81 9.33
C HIS A 54 -8.97 4.90 10.58
N ASP A 55 -8.30 5.32 11.66
CA ASP A 55 -8.17 4.52 12.88
C ASP A 55 -9.53 4.15 13.49
N ALA A 56 -10.42 5.13 13.62
CA ALA A 56 -11.77 4.90 14.15
C ALA A 56 -12.58 3.93 13.27
N GLY A 57 -12.43 4.03 11.95
CA GLY A 57 -13.09 3.16 10.99
C GLY A 57 -12.61 1.71 11.05
N ILE A 58 -11.29 1.51 11.19
CA ILE A 58 -10.71 0.17 11.43
C ILE A 58 -11.26 -0.44 12.72
N ARG A 59 -11.36 0.35 13.80
CA ARG A 59 -11.92 -0.13 15.09
C ARG A 59 -13.38 -0.55 15.00
N LEU A 60 -14.13 0.04 14.09
CA LEU A 60 -15.52 -0.32 13.85
C LEU A 60 -15.66 -1.53 12.95
N GLY A 61 -14.71 -1.73 12.04
CA GLY A 61 -14.73 -2.82 11.08
C GLY A 61 -15.87 -2.73 10.06
N THR A 62 -16.47 -1.54 9.88
CA THR A 62 -17.67 -1.36 9.03
C THR A 62 -17.34 -1.17 7.55
N ASP A 63 -16.22 -0.52 7.22
CA ASP A 63 -15.83 -0.22 5.84
C ASP A 63 -14.45 -0.84 5.53
N PRO A 64 -14.34 -1.77 4.55
CA PRO A 64 -13.05 -2.29 4.08
C PRO A 64 -12.07 -1.20 3.59
N GLU A 65 -12.59 -0.04 3.18
CA GLU A 65 -11.77 1.07 2.72
C GLU A 65 -10.90 1.67 3.83
N ASP A 66 -11.33 1.61 5.09
CA ASP A 66 -10.53 2.10 6.22
C ASP A 66 -9.23 1.31 6.39
N VAL A 67 -9.32 -0.03 6.30
CA VAL A 67 -8.15 -0.92 6.31
C VAL A 67 -7.27 -0.65 5.09
N HIS A 68 -7.88 -0.46 3.90
CA HIS A 68 -7.14 -0.12 2.69
C HIS A 68 -6.32 1.16 2.86
N GLN A 69 -6.94 2.23 3.34
CA GLN A 69 -6.33 3.55 3.48
C GLN A 69 -5.26 3.58 4.59
N ALA A 70 -5.50 2.92 5.71
CA ALA A 70 -4.49 2.73 6.75
C ALA A 70 -3.28 1.96 6.22
N ARG A 71 -3.49 0.89 5.45
CA ARG A 71 -2.40 0.15 4.80
C ARG A 71 -1.63 1.03 3.81
N VAL A 72 -2.32 1.87 3.05
CA VAL A 72 -1.68 2.85 2.15
C VAL A 72 -0.81 3.82 2.94
N ALA A 73 -1.30 4.36 4.07
CA ALA A 73 -0.54 5.24 4.95
C ALA A 73 0.73 4.58 5.50
N VAL A 74 0.61 3.39 6.11
CA VAL A 74 1.73 2.63 6.68
C VAL A 74 2.78 2.31 5.60
N ARG A 75 2.35 1.91 4.40
CA ARG A 75 3.25 1.68 3.26
C ARG A 75 4.00 2.93 2.83
N ARG A 76 3.33 4.10 2.81
CA ARG A 76 3.95 5.38 2.47
C ARG A 76 5.01 5.74 3.51
N LEU A 77 4.68 5.67 4.80
CA LEU A 77 5.63 5.90 5.89
C LEU A 77 6.87 5.00 5.76
N ARG A 78 6.68 3.68 5.64
CA ARG A 78 7.79 2.72 5.44
C ARG A 78 8.62 3.02 4.19
N SER A 79 7.98 3.50 3.13
CA SER A 79 8.67 3.88 1.90
C SER A 79 9.49 5.16 2.10
N HIS A 80 8.93 6.19 2.75
CA HIS A 80 9.62 7.46 2.99
C HIS A 80 10.82 7.28 3.91
N LEU A 81 10.65 6.61 5.05
CA LEU A 81 11.73 6.29 6.00
C LEU A 81 12.88 5.51 5.36
N ARG A 82 12.59 4.74 4.31
CA ARG A 82 13.60 3.96 3.59
C ARG A 82 14.25 4.73 2.45
N THR A 83 13.47 5.47 1.68
CA THR A 83 13.97 6.22 0.53
C THR A 83 14.83 7.39 0.97
N PHE A 84 14.40 8.09 2.01
CA PHE A 84 15.02 9.31 2.49
C PHE A 84 15.88 9.09 3.73
N LEU A 85 16.26 7.84 4.00
CA LEU A 85 17.13 7.45 5.11
C LEU A 85 18.40 8.33 5.23
N PRO A 86 19.08 8.73 4.13
CA PRO A 86 20.25 9.61 4.23
C PRO A 86 19.99 11.00 4.84
N LEU A 87 18.72 11.42 4.94
CA LEU A 87 18.29 12.71 5.47
C LEU A 87 17.82 12.62 6.93
N MET A 88 17.96 11.46 7.58
CA MET A 88 17.37 11.17 8.88
C MET A 88 18.40 10.50 9.80
N ASP A 89 18.13 10.52 11.09
CA ASP A 89 18.83 9.63 12.00
C ASP A 89 18.54 8.16 11.61
N ILE A 90 19.62 7.39 11.43
CA ILE A 90 19.55 6.05 10.84
C ILE A 90 18.86 5.07 11.81
N GLU A 91 19.23 5.12 13.10
CA GLU A 91 18.70 4.20 14.10
C GLU A 91 17.22 4.45 14.36
N TRP A 92 16.83 5.72 14.49
CA TRP A 92 15.46 6.15 14.64
C TRP A 92 14.59 5.74 13.45
N ALA A 93 15.06 5.97 12.22
CA ALA A 93 14.31 5.64 11.02
C ALA A 93 14.14 4.12 10.84
N ILE A 94 15.18 3.33 11.15
CA ILE A 94 15.11 1.86 11.11
C ILE A 94 14.14 1.34 12.17
N SER A 95 14.26 1.81 13.41
CA SER A 95 13.40 1.43 14.53
C SER A 95 11.92 1.73 14.26
N LEU A 96 11.60 2.95 13.80
CA LEU A 96 10.21 3.31 13.49
C LEU A 96 9.67 2.48 12.31
N ARG A 97 10.51 2.20 11.31
CA ARG A 97 10.13 1.37 10.18
C ARG A 97 9.86 -0.08 10.59
N GLN A 98 10.56 -0.63 11.58
CA GLN A 98 10.31 -1.98 12.12
C GLN A 98 8.93 -2.05 12.77
N GLU A 99 8.57 -1.09 13.63
CA GLU A 99 7.24 -1.03 14.25
C GLU A 99 6.11 -0.89 13.22
N LEU A 100 6.33 -0.03 12.21
CA LEU A 100 5.41 0.06 11.07
C LEU A 100 5.33 -1.24 10.26
N GLY A 101 6.37 -2.09 10.31
CA GLY A 101 6.39 -3.40 9.66
C GLY A 101 5.41 -4.36 10.29
N TRP A 102 5.46 -4.48 11.61
CA TRP A 102 4.49 -5.25 12.38
C TRP A 102 3.05 -4.85 12.05
N LEU A 103 2.73 -3.55 12.10
CA LEU A 103 1.39 -3.07 11.73
C LEU A 103 1.04 -3.31 10.24
N ALA A 104 2.03 -3.22 9.34
CA ALA A 104 1.83 -3.46 7.91
C ALA A 104 1.44 -4.91 7.62
N ASP A 105 1.96 -5.87 8.39
CA ASP A 105 1.70 -7.29 8.21
C ASP A 105 0.26 -7.63 8.62
N GLU A 106 -0.22 -7.09 9.75
CA GLU A 106 -1.61 -7.26 10.21
C GLU A 106 -2.63 -6.62 9.25
N LEU A 107 -2.38 -5.39 8.82
CA LEU A 107 -3.20 -4.72 7.79
C LEU A 107 -3.11 -5.43 6.42
N GLY A 108 -1.97 -6.05 6.15
CA GLY A 108 -1.70 -6.81 4.93
C GLY A 108 -2.61 -8.03 4.84
N ALA A 109 -2.67 -8.83 5.90
CA ALA A 109 -3.46 -10.06 5.94
C ALA A 109 -4.94 -9.84 5.63
N VAL A 110 -5.55 -8.78 6.18
CA VAL A 110 -6.95 -8.42 5.87
C VAL A 110 -7.10 -8.03 4.41
N ARG A 111 -6.22 -7.15 3.91
CA ARG A 111 -6.33 -6.62 2.54
C ARG A 111 -6.04 -7.68 1.48
N ASP A 112 -5.16 -8.63 1.76
CA ASP A 112 -4.85 -9.71 0.82
C ASP A 112 -6.08 -10.62 0.65
N ALA A 113 -6.81 -10.91 1.74
CA ALA A 113 -8.09 -11.61 1.66
C ALA A 113 -9.18 -10.80 0.93
N ASP A 114 -9.26 -9.49 1.14
CA ASP A 114 -10.19 -8.61 0.40
C ASP A 114 -9.92 -8.64 -1.11
N VAL A 115 -8.65 -8.49 -1.53
CA VAL A 115 -8.25 -8.47 -2.94
C VAL A 115 -8.55 -9.81 -3.59
N LEU A 116 -8.25 -10.92 -2.91
CA LEU A 116 -8.55 -12.26 -3.39
C LEU A 116 -10.06 -12.48 -3.54
N MET A 117 -10.85 -12.08 -2.54
CA MET A 117 -12.31 -12.15 -2.56
C MET A 117 -12.88 -11.36 -3.75
N ASP A 118 -12.43 -10.12 -3.95
CA ASP A 118 -12.89 -9.23 -5.02
C ASP A 118 -12.55 -9.78 -6.41
N GLY A 119 -11.38 -10.41 -6.57
CA GLY A 119 -10.97 -11.09 -7.80
C GLY A 119 -11.89 -12.27 -8.12
N LEU A 120 -12.00 -13.22 -7.18
CA LEU A 120 -12.74 -14.46 -7.42
C LEU A 120 -14.25 -14.26 -7.48
N ARG A 121 -14.81 -13.25 -6.80
CA ARG A 121 -16.25 -12.94 -6.87
C ARG A 121 -16.68 -12.57 -8.30
N LYS A 122 -15.82 -11.89 -9.06
CA LYS A 122 -16.07 -11.57 -10.48
C LYS A 122 -16.21 -12.83 -11.32
N HIS A 123 -15.38 -13.84 -11.05
CA HIS A 123 -15.43 -15.14 -11.73
C HIS A 123 -16.60 -16.00 -11.27
N ALA A 124 -16.93 -15.99 -9.98
CA ALA A 124 -18.05 -16.75 -9.42
C ALA A 124 -19.40 -16.39 -10.04
N ALA A 125 -19.60 -15.11 -10.40
CA ALA A 125 -20.82 -14.64 -11.06
C ALA A 125 -21.05 -15.27 -12.44
N ALA A 126 -19.99 -15.70 -13.12
CA ALA A 126 -20.05 -16.31 -14.45
C ALA A 126 -20.19 -17.84 -14.43
N LEU A 127 -20.24 -18.48 -13.24
CA LEU A 127 -20.32 -19.93 -13.13
C LEU A 127 -21.68 -20.48 -13.57
N ALA A 128 -21.63 -21.65 -14.21
CA ALA A 128 -22.81 -22.45 -14.52
C ALA A 128 -23.60 -22.79 -13.23
N PRO A 129 -24.95 -22.90 -13.28
CA PRO A 129 -25.77 -23.11 -12.08
C PRO A 129 -25.31 -24.27 -11.18
N ARG A 130 -24.87 -25.39 -11.76
CA ARG A 130 -24.35 -26.57 -11.04
C ARG A 130 -23.06 -26.32 -10.25
N ASP A 131 -22.26 -25.33 -10.65
CA ASP A 131 -20.96 -25.02 -10.07
C ASP A 131 -21.01 -23.88 -9.04
N ARG A 132 -22.10 -23.10 -9.02
CA ARG A 132 -22.26 -21.94 -8.11
C ARG A 132 -22.13 -22.33 -6.64
N GLY A 133 -22.61 -23.51 -6.25
CA GLY A 133 -22.48 -24.00 -4.87
C GLY A 133 -21.02 -24.25 -4.46
N ALA A 134 -20.19 -24.77 -5.37
CA ALA A 134 -18.77 -24.95 -5.13
C ALA A 134 -18.01 -23.62 -5.15
N GLY A 135 -18.37 -22.69 -6.04
CA GLY A 135 -17.83 -21.33 -6.05
C GLY A 135 -18.13 -20.58 -4.74
N ALA A 136 -19.36 -20.67 -4.22
CA ALA A 136 -19.74 -20.07 -2.94
C ALA A 136 -18.93 -20.65 -1.76
N LYS A 137 -18.64 -21.96 -1.77
CA LYS A 137 -17.79 -22.59 -0.75
C LYS A 137 -16.35 -22.07 -0.78
N ILE A 138 -15.76 -21.87 -1.97
CA ILE A 138 -14.43 -21.27 -2.11
C ILE A 138 -14.42 -19.85 -1.54
N LEU A 139 -15.40 -19.02 -1.89
CA LEU A 139 -15.52 -17.66 -1.35
C LEU A 139 -15.70 -17.67 0.19
N ALA A 140 -16.44 -18.64 0.73
CA ALA A 140 -16.60 -18.79 2.17
C ALA A 140 -15.28 -19.09 2.90
N LEU A 141 -14.37 -19.87 2.30
CA LEU A 141 -13.03 -20.10 2.88
C LEU A 141 -12.24 -18.80 3.00
N ILE A 142 -12.31 -17.93 1.99
CA ILE A 142 -11.65 -16.61 2.01
C ILE A 142 -12.31 -15.71 3.06
N ALA A 143 -13.64 -15.76 3.20
CA ALA A 143 -14.35 -15.00 4.22
C ALA A 143 -13.90 -15.37 5.64
N VAL A 144 -13.71 -16.67 5.93
CA VAL A 144 -13.19 -17.14 7.23
C VAL A 144 -11.76 -16.66 7.46
N GLN A 145 -10.90 -16.68 6.44
CA GLN A 145 -9.53 -16.15 6.55
C GLN A 145 -9.53 -14.64 6.83
N ARG A 146 -10.38 -13.88 6.13
CA ARG A 146 -10.56 -12.45 6.34
C ARG A 146 -11.04 -12.15 7.75
N GLU A 147 -12.03 -12.88 8.25
CA GLU A 147 -12.55 -12.71 9.61
C GLU A 147 -11.47 -12.99 10.66
N SER A 148 -10.71 -14.07 10.48
CA SER A 148 -9.58 -14.39 11.35
C SER A 148 -8.50 -13.30 11.34
N ALA A 149 -8.20 -12.73 10.17
CA ALA A 149 -7.26 -11.61 10.06
C ALA A 149 -7.81 -10.34 10.70
N MET A 150 -9.11 -10.07 10.57
CA MET A 150 -9.75 -8.92 11.19
C MET A 150 -9.76 -9.03 12.72
N SER A 151 -9.96 -10.22 13.28
CA SER A 151 -9.84 -10.45 14.72
C SER A 151 -8.43 -10.14 15.23
N ARG A 152 -7.38 -10.62 14.55
CA ARG A 152 -5.98 -10.28 14.92
C ARG A 152 -5.66 -8.79 14.77
N LEU A 153 -6.17 -8.15 13.72
CA LEU A 153 -6.03 -6.71 13.54
C LEU A 153 -6.74 -5.95 14.68
N SER A 154 -7.92 -6.41 15.09
CA SER A 154 -8.65 -5.84 16.23
C SER A 154 -7.85 -5.96 17.53
N GLU A 155 -7.29 -7.12 17.83
CA GLU A 155 -6.40 -7.28 18.99
C GLU A 155 -5.19 -6.34 18.91
N THR A 156 -4.58 -6.25 17.73
CA THR A 156 -3.43 -5.38 17.44
C THR A 156 -3.72 -3.91 17.73
N ILE A 157 -4.80 -3.35 17.18
CA ILE A 157 -5.12 -1.91 17.34
C ILE A 157 -5.58 -1.55 18.76
N HIS A 158 -5.96 -2.53 19.58
CA HIS A 158 -6.29 -2.35 20.99
C HIS A 158 -5.10 -2.60 21.93
N SER A 159 -3.95 -3.01 21.40
CA SER A 159 -2.75 -3.26 22.19
C SER A 159 -2.06 -1.96 22.65
N PRO A 160 -1.36 -1.97 23.81
CA PRO A 160 -0.51 -0.85 24.23
C PRO A 160 0.55 -0.50 23.19
N ARG A 161 1.14 -1.50 22.54
CA ARG A 161 2.15 -1.32 21.48
C ARG A 161 1.63 -0.46 20.33
N TYR A 162 0.38 -0.64 19.92
CA TYR A 162 -0.22 0.18 18.86
C TYR A 162 -0.43 1.63 19.31
N VAL A 163 -0.88 1.84 20.54
CA VAL A 163 -1.04 3.18 21.12
C VAL A 163 0.30 3.92 21.17
N ASP A 164 1.37 3.24 21.59
CA ASP A 164 2.70 3.82 21.64
C ASP A 164 3.27 4.10 20.24
N LEU A 165 2.98 3.24 19.25
CA LEU A 165 3.28 3.51 17.85
C LEU A 165 2.56 4.77 17.35
N LEU A 166 1.27 4.95 17.64
CA LEU A 166 0.54 6.15 17.22
C LEU A 166 1.12 7.43 17.84
N LYS A 167 1.43 7.41 19.14
CA LYS A 167 2.10 8.55 19.81
C LYS A 167 3.43 8.87 19.14
N ARG A 168 4.28 7.85 18.96
CA ARG A 168 5.58 8.00 18.29
C ARG A 168 5.43 8.54 16.88
N LEU A 169 4.40 8.15 16.13
CA LEU A 169 4.12 8.66 14.78
C LEU A 169 3.69 10.13 14.80
N VAL A 170 2.84 10.53 15.74
CA VAL A 170 2.45 11.94 15.92
C VAL A 170 3.68 12.79 16.26
N ASP A 171 4.52 12.35 17.19
CA ASP A 171 5.75 13.05 17.56
C ASP A 171 6.72 13.12 16.37
N SER A 172 6.88 12.01 15.65
CA SER A 172 7.71 11.93 14.44
C SER A 172 7.22 12.83 13.31
N ALA A 173 5.92 13.03 13.18
CA ALA A 173 5.34 13.95 12.21
C ALA A 173 5.56 15.42 12.61
N ARG A 174 5.57 15.72 13.91
CA ARG A 174 5.83 17.07 14.44
C ARG A 174 7.30 17.43 14.35
N ALA A 175 8.18 16.55 14.80
CA ALA A 175 9.62 16.75 14.88
C ALA A 175 10.37 15.46 14.50
N PRO A 176 10.52 15.16 13.19
CA PRO A 176 11.31 14.02 12.76
C PRO A 176 12.77 14.21 13.16
N GLN A 177 13.47 13.10 13.46
CA GLN A 177 14.91 13.14 13.72
C GLN A 177 15.67 13.22 12.40
N LEU A 178 16.08 14.43 12.03
CA LEU A 178 16.72 14.73 10.76
C LEU A 178 18.25 14.77 10.89
N ALA A 179 18.93 14.32 9.85
CA ALA A 179 20.38 14.49 9.72
C ALA A 179 20.72 15.93 9.27
N PRO A 180 21.94 16.45 9.51
CA PRO A 180 22.32 17.82 9.14
C PRO A 180 22.06 18.16 7.67
N ILE A 181 22.30 17.21 6.75
CA ILE A 181 22.06 17.38 5.31
C ILE A 181 20.59 17.68 4.96
N ALA A 182 19.63 17.40 5.85
CA ALA A 182 18.23 17.71 5.62
C ALA A 182 17.92 19.22 5.71
N ALA A 183 18.82 20.02 6.29
CA ALA A 183 18.72 21.48 6.32
C ALA A 183 19.05 22.12 4.95
N GLU A 184 19.67 21.37 4.05
CA GLU A 184 20.01 21.82 2.71
C GLU A 184 18.76 21.94 1.81
N SER A 185 18.93 22.64 0.69
CA SER A 185 17.87 22.84 -0.32
C SER A 185 17.27 21.50 -0.78
N GLY A 186 15.94 21.39 -0.68
CA GLY A 186 15.21 20.23 -1.16
C GLY A 186 15.37 20.02 -2.68
N LEU A 187 15.51 21.09 -3.45
CA LEU A 187 15.71 21.05 -4.91
C LEU A 187 17.05 20.40 -5.30
N LEU A 188 18.07 20.48 -4.44
CA LEU A 188 19.39 19.89 -4.70
C LEU A 188 19.50 18.47 -4.14
N THR A 189 18.93 18.21 -2.96
CA THR A 189 19.14 16.96 -2.21
C THR A 189 18.16 15.85 -2.57
N LEU A 190 16.90 16.17 -2.89
CA LEU A 190 15.85 15.16 -3.09
C LEU A 190 15.87 14.49 -4.47
N PRO A 191 16.11 15.19 -5.60
CA PRO A 191 16.10 14.55 -6.92
C PRO A 191 17.11 13.39 -7.08
N PRO A 192 18.37 13.50 -6.61
CA PRO A 192 19.33 12.39 -6.68
C PRO A 192 18.85 11.11 -5.96
N LEU A 193 18.11 11.25 -4.85
CA LEU A 193 17.53 10.12 -4.11
C LEU A 193 16.44 9.43 -4.93
N VAL A 194 15.60 10.19 -5.65
CA VAL A 194 14.59 9.60 -6.55
C VAL A 194 15.25 8.98 -7.78
N ALA A 195 16.26 9.64 -8.37
CA ALA A 195 17.03 9.11 -9.50
C ALA A 195 17.68 7.77 -9.18
N SER A 196 18.22 7.61 -7.96
CA SER A 196 18.77 6.34 -7.48
C SER A 196 17.75 5.21 -7.49
N LEU A 197 16.51 5.47 -7.04
CA LEU A 197 15.44 4.46 -7.08
C LEU A 197 15.09 4.06 -8.51
N TRP A 198 14.99 5.03 -9.41
CA TRP A 198 14.70 4.75 -10.82
C TRP A 198 15.84 3.97 -11.48
N ARG A 199 17.11 4.32 -11.23
CA ARG A 199 18.28 3.57 -11.72
C ARG A 199 18.23 2.11 -11.27
N ASN A 200 17.84 1.86 -10.01
CA ASN A 200 17.65 0.51 -9.49
C ASN A 200 16.50 -0.24 -10.16
N VAL A 201 15.43 0.44 -10.56
CA VAL A 201 14.34 -0.16 -11.36
C VAL A 201 14.87 -0.53 -12.73
N ARG A 202 15.54 0.40 -13.41
CA ARG A 202 16.08 0.19 -14.76
C ARG A 202 17.08 -0.96 -14.79
N ALA A 203 18.07 -0.97 -13.90
CA ALA A 203 19.04 -2.05 -13.80
C ALA A 203 18.35 -3.41 -13.61
N LYS A 204 17.26 -3.48 -12.84
CA LYS A 204 16.52 -4.74 -12.67
C LYS A 204 15.79 -5.18 -13.93
N VAL A 205 15.25 -4.24 -14.70
CA VAL A 205 14.63 -4.56 -15.99
C VAL A 205 15.69 -4.96 -17.02
N ASP A 206 16.85 -4.32 -17.01
CA ASP A 206 17.98 -4.66 -17.88
C ASP A 206 18.54 -6.06 -17.55
N ASP A 207 18.45 -6.50 -16.28
CA ASP A 207 18.82 -7.85 -15.83
C ASP A 207 17.77 -8.93 -16.22
N PHE A 208 16.60 -8.55 -16.75
CA PHE A 208 15.59 -9.54 -17.12
C PHE A 208 16.00 -10.28 -18.40
N GLY A 209 15.79 -11.60 -18.41
CA GLY A 209 15.84 -12.38 -19.63
C GLY A 209 14.67 -12.04 -20.56
N GLN A 210 14.53 -12.81 -21.65
CA GLN A 210 13.43 -12.62 -22.61
C GLN A 210 12.05 -12.71 -21.94
N GLU A 211 11.92 -13.57 -20.93
CA GLU A 211 10.68 -13.76 -20.17
C GLU A 211 10.98 -13.75 -18.66
N PRO A 212 10.72 -12.62 -17.96
CA PRO A 212 10.95 -12.56 -16.51
C PRO A 212 9.93 -13.40 -15.74
N ASP A 213 10.35 -14.14 -14.72
CA ASP A 213 9.42 -14.92 -13.89
C ASP A 213 8.50 -14.04 -13.00
N ASP A 214 7.48 -14.63 -12.40
CA ASP A 214 6.52 -13.92 -11.54
C ASP A 214 7.18 -13.24 -10.33
N THR A 215 8.26 -13.83 -9.81
CA THR A 215 9.04 -13.29 -8.69
C THR A 215 9.79 -12.02 -9.10
N GLN A 216 10.37 -12.00 -10.30
CA GLN A 216 11.02 -10.85 -10.91
C GLN A 216 10.02 -9.72 -11.14
N LEU A 217 8.83 -10.01 -11.69
CA LEU A 217 7.77 -9.01 -11.89
C LEU A 217 7.22 -8.46 -10.56
N HIS A 218 7.06 -9.31 -9.54
CA HIS A 218 6.69 -8.85 -8.19
C HIS A 218 7.75 -7.93 -7.58
N LYS A 219 9.03 -8.29 -7.70
CA LYS A 219 10.18 -7.47 -7.28
C LYS A 219 10.23 -6.13 -8.03
N LEU A 220 9.88 -6.10 -9.31
CA LEU A 220 9.76 -4.86 -10.09
C LEU A 220 8.61 -3.99 -9.58
N ARG A 221 7.45 -4.56 -9.30
CA ARG A 221 6.28 -3.87 -8.75
C ARG A 221 6.61 -3.13 -7.45
N ILE A 222 7.29 -3.81 -6.52
CA ILE A 222 7.69 -3.22 -5.24
C ILE A 222 8.58 -2.00 -5.45
N ARG A 223 9.55 -2.07 -6.37
CA ARG A 223 10.48 -0.96 -6.65
C ARG A 223 9.79 0.20 -7.37
N THR A 224 8.92 -0.09 -8.32
CA THR A 224 8.11 0.91 -9.04
C THR A 224 7.23 1.71 -8.10
N LYS A 225 6.51 1.02 -7.20
CA LYS A 225 5.72 1.65 -6.13
C LYS A 225 6.54 2.59 -5.26
N ARG A 226 7.80 2.23 -5.01
CA ARG A 226 8.72 3.05 -4.23
C ARG A 226 9.15 4.31 -4.96
N CYS A 227 9.42 4.21 -6.27
CA CYS A 227 9.67 5.38 -7.12
C CYS A 227 8.47 6.32 -7.13
N ARG A 228 7.25 5.78 -7.26
CA ARG A 228 6.02 6.56 -7.19
C ARG A 228 5.91 7.34 -5.88
N TYR A 229 6.05 6.66 -4.74
CA TYR A 229 5.94 7.32 -3.44
C TYR A 229 7.02 8.39 -3.22
N ALA A 230 8.24 8.15 -3.68
CA ALA A 230 9.30 9.15 -3.61
C ALA A 230 8.96 10.39 -4.46
N ALA A 231 8.50 10.18 -5.69
CA ALA A 231 8.10 11.27 -6.59
C ALA A 231 6.89 12.05 -6.06
N GLU A 232 5.90 11.38 -5.47
CA GLU A 232 4.76 12.05 -4.82
C GLU A 232 5.18 12.89 -3.62
N ALA A 233 6.21 12.46 -2.86
CA ALA A 233 6.71 13.21 -1.71
C ALA A 233 7.39 14.52 -2.13
N VAL A 234 8.17 14.50 -3.21
CA VAL A 234 8.93 15.67 -3.70
C VAL A 234 8.13 16.58 -4.63
N ALA A 235 6.96 16.12 -5.09
CA ALA A 235 6.09 16.85 -6.01
C ALA A 235 5.69 18.29 -5.59
N PRO A 236 5.55 18.64 -4.30
CA PRO A 236 5.27 20.02 -3.89
C PRO A 236 6.32 21.03 -4.37
N ILE A 237 7.61 20.68 -4.28
CA ILE A 237 8.71 21.59 -4.67
C ILE A 237 9.16 21.38 -6.13
N ILE A 238 9.12 20.15 -6.63
CA ILE A 238 9.53 19.85 -8.03
C ILE A 238 8.43 20.18 -9.03
N GLY A 239 7.17 20.17 -8.60
CA GLY A 239 6.04 20.52 -9.46
C GLY A 239 5.66 19.43 -10.45
N ARG A 240 5.37 19.85 -11.69
CA ARG A 240 4.70 19.00 -12.71
C ARG A 240 5.53 17.78 -13.08
N GLY A 241 6.86 17.90 -13.20
CA GLY A 241 7.73 16.80 -13.59
C GLY A 241 7.62 15.58 -12.68
N ALA A 242 7.70 15.80 -11.36
CA ALA A 242 7.55 14.75 -10.36
C ALA A 242 6.14 14.14 -10.35
N ARG A 243 5.09 14.95 -10.53
CA ARG A 243 3.69 14.45 -10.63
C ARG A 243 3.50 13.55 -11.85
N THR A 244 4.00 13.96 -13.00
CA THR A 244 3.90 13.15 -14.23
C THR A 244 4.72 11.86 -14.12
N PHE A 245 5.91 11.91 -13.52
CA PHE A 245 6.70 10.71 -13.24
C PHE A 245 5.98 9.75 -12.28
N ALA A 246 5.40 10.28 -11.18
CA ALA A 246 4.62 9.50 -10.23
C ALA A 246 3.41 8.83 -10.89
N ARG A 247 2.71 9.53 -11.80
CA ARG A 247 1.60 8.98 -12.57
C ARG A 247 2.04 7.82 -13.47
N ALA A 248 3.12 8.01 -14.24
CA ALA A 248 3.65 6.93 -15.09
C ALA A 248 4.11 5.71 -14.27
N ALA A 249 4.70 5.93 -13.10
CA ALA A 249 5.02 4.85 -12.16
C ALA A 249 3.74 4.16 -11.62
N ALA A 250 2.65 4.90 -11.42
CA ALA A 250 1.37 4.34 -11.00
C ALA A 250 0.77 3.43 -12.10
N ASP A 251 0.81 3.87 -13.36
CA ASP A 251 0.28 3.09 -14.48
C ASP A 251 1.06 1.77 -14.67
N LEU A 252 2.40 1.78 -14.52
CA LEU A 252 3.19 0.54 -14.49
C LEU A 252 2.87 -0.34 -13.28
N GLN A 253 2.69 0.28 -12.11
CA GLN A 253 2.35 -0.43 -10.87
C GLN A 253 0.97 -1.11 -10.94
N GLU A 254 0.02 -0.54 -11.69
CA GLU A 254 -1.31 -1.10 -11.95
C GLU A 254 -1.22 -2.40 -12.73
N VAL A 255 -0.55 -2.39 -13.88
CA VAL A 255 -0.34 -3.59 -14.71
C VAL A 255 0.39 -4.69 -13.94
N LEU A 256 1.48 -4.35 -13.24
CA LEU A 256 2.21 -5.33 -12.43
C LEU A 256 1.39 -5.81 -11.21
N GLY A 257 0.46 -4.98 -10.72
CA GLY A 257 -0.47 -5.31 -9.65
C GLY A 257 -1.46 -6.37 -10.08
N GLU A 258 -2.11 -6.17 -11.21
CA GLU A 258 -3.04 -7.14 -11.81
C GLU A 258 -2.36 -8.51 -12.01
N HIS A 259 -1.14 -8.53 -12.56
CA HIS A 259 -0.38 -9.77 -12.73
C HIS A 259 -0.11 -10.47 -11.38
N HIS A 260 0.37 -9.71 -10.38
CA HIS A 260 0.70 -10.27 -9.07
C HIS A 260 -0.53 -10.80 -8.33
N ASP A 261 -1.64 -10.07 -8.36
CA ASP A 261 -2.86 -10.45 -7.67
C ASP A 261 -3.45 -11.74 -8.28
N ALA A 262 -3.40 -11.90 -9.61
CA ALA A 262 -3.80 -13.12 -10.30
C ALA A 262 -2.90 -14.33 -9.96
N VAL A 263 -1.58 -14.14 -9.91
CA VAL A 263 -0.63 -15.21 -9.49
C VAL A 263 -0.88 -15.65 -8.06
N VAL A 264 -1.11 -14.70 -7.13
CA VAL A 264 -1.46 -15.01 -5.74
C VAL A 264 -2.78 -15.76 -5.65
N ALA A 265 -3.79 -15.38 -6.45
CA ALA A 265 -5.08 -16.08 -6.49
C ALA A 265 -4.94 -17.53 -6.97
N MET A 266 -4.18 -17.77 -8.04
CA MET A 266 -3.90 -19.13 -8.52
C MET A 266 -3.17 -19.98 -7.46
N GLN A 267 -2.17 -19.42 -6.78
CA GLN A 267 -1.45 -20.12 -5.73
C GLN A 267 -2.38 -20.45 -4.56
N TRP A 268 -3.18 -19.49 -4.10
CA TRP A 268 -4.14 -19.72 -3.02
C TRP A 268 -5.15 -20.82 -3.38
N LEU A 269 -5.68 -20.82 -4.61
CA LEU A 269 -6.61 -21.85 -5.08
C LEU A 269 -5.96 -23.23 -5.08
N ARG A 270 -4.69 -23.32 -5.49
CA ARG A 270 -3.94 -24.58 -5.49
C ARG A 270 -3.73 -25.12 -4.06
N ASP A 271 -3.47 -24.24 -3.10
CA ASP A 271 -3.24 -24.61 -1.69
C ASP A 271 -4.53 -24.97 -0.94
N HIS A 272 -5.70 -24.48 -1.39
CA HIS A 272 -6.97 -24.63 -0.69
C HIS A 272 -8.04 -25.44 -1.46
N ALA A 273 -7.74 -25.94 -2.66
CA ALA A 273 -8.67 -26.76 -3.42
C ALA A 273 -8.92 -28.11 -2.72
N ALA A 274 -10.17 -28.32 -2.27
CA ALA A 274 -10.64 -29.61 -1.75
C ALA A 274 -10.92 -30.61 -2.89
N ARG A 275 -11.41 -31.83 -2.56
CA ARG A 275 -11.75 -32.90 -3.53
C ARG A 275 -13.07 -32.64 -4.27
N GLY A 276 -13.25 -33.31 -5.42
CA GLY A 276 -14.52 -33.35 -6.17
C GLY A 276 -14.83 -32.06 -6.93
N THR A 277 -16.10 -31.64 -6.94
CA THR A 277 -16.56 -30.43 -7.67
C THR A 277 -15.82 -29.15 -7.23
N LEU A 278 -15.32 -29.09 -5.99
CA LEU A 278 -14.51 -27.95 -5.54
C LEU A 278 -13.17 -27.86 -6.28
N THR A 279 -12.52 -29.00 -6.57
CA THR A 279 -11.29 -29.03 -7.38
C THR A 279 -11.56 -28.50 -8.79
N PHE A 280 -12.67 -28.93 -9.39
CA PHE A 280 -13.07 -28.51 -10.73
C PHE A 280 -13.30 -26.99 -10.81
N VAL A 281 -14.05 -26.42 -9.87
CA VAL A 281 -14.31 -24.97 -9.83
C VAL A 281 -13.05 -24.17 -9.49
N ALA A 282 -12.20 -24.66 -8.58
CA ALA A 282 -10.90 -24.03 -8.32
C ALA A 282 -10.00 -24.02 -9.56
N GLY A 283 -10.06 -25.08 -10.38
CA GLY A 283 -9.43 -25.15 -11.69
C GLY A 283 -9.98 -24.12 -12.68
N GLN A 284 -11.31 -23.96 -12.75
CA GLN A 284 -11.94 -22.93 -13.58
C GLN A 284 -11.50 -21.51 -13.18
N PHE A 285 -11.49 -21.20 -11.88
CA PHE A 285 -10.98 -19.91 -11.39
C PHE A 285 -9.50 -19.73 -11.69
N SER A 286 -8.67 -20.76 -11.47
CA SER A 286 -7.24 -20.71 -11.80
C SER A 286 -7.00 -20.43 -13.28
N ALA A 287 -7.80 -21.02 -14.17
CA ALA A 287 -7.70 -20.78 -15.60
C ALA A 287 -8.06 -19.33 -15.98
N LEU A 288 -9.08 -18.75 -15.35
CA LEU A 288 -9.47 -17.34 -15.57
C LEU A 288 -8.40 -16.38 -15.05
N GLU A 289 -7.83 -16.66 -13.87
CA GLU A 289 -6.72 -15.87 -13.32
C GLU A 289 -5.45 -16.00 -14.17
N LEU A 290 -5.18 -17.17 -14.77
CA LEU A 290 -4.08 -17.33 -15.72
C LEU A 290 -4.23 -16.42 -16.94
N VAL A 291 -5.45 -16.29 -17.47
CA VAL A 291 -5.73 -15.34 -18.57
C VAL A 291 -5.45 -13.90 -18.13
N THR A 292 -5.88 -13.51 -16.93
CA THR A 292 -5.58 -12.19 -16.34
C THR A 292 -4.07 -11.97 -16.21
N ALA A 293 -3.36 -12.93 -15.63
CA ALA A 293 -1.92 -12.87 -15.42
C ALA A 293 -1.14 -12.73 -16.75
N ASN A 294 -1.53 -13.50 -17.77
CA ASN A 294 -0.92 -13.46 -19.11
C ASN A 294 -1.21 -12.14 -19.83
N SER A 295 -2.44 -11.62 -19.74
CA SER A 295 -2.79 -10.31 -20.30
C SER A 295 -1.97 -9.18 -19.67
N ALA A 296 -1.85 -9.17 -18.34
CA ALA A 296 -1.03 -8.19 -17.63
C ALA A 296 0.46 -8.34 -17.97
N ARG A 297 0.95 -9.58 -18.08
CA ARG A 297 2.32 -9.90 -18.52
C ARG A 297 2.60 -9.42 -19.95
N ALA A 298 1.64 -9.48 -20.87
CA ALA A 298 1.82 -8.95 -22.22
C ALA A 298 1.88 -7.40 -22.25
N ARG A 299 1.19 -6.72 -21.31
CA ARG A 299 1.12 -5.25 -21.24
C ARG A 299 2.29 -4.59 -20.52
N TRP A 300 2.95 -5.28 -19.58
CA TRP A 300 4.01 -4.66 -18.76
C TRP A 300 5.16 -4.03 -19.57
N PRO A 301 5.64 -4.58 -20.71
CA PRO A 301 6.71 -3.96 -21.47
C PRO A 301 6.32 -2.60 -22.09
N GLN A 302 5.05 -2.45 -22.48
CA GLN A 302 4.54 -1.17 -22.97
C GLN A 302 4.46 -0.14 -21.84
N ALA A 303 3.93 -0.54 -20.68
CA ALA A 303 3.87 0.31 -19.50
C ALA A 303 5.28 0.72 -19.02
N TRP A 304 6.25 -0.20 -19.08
CA TRP A 304 7.66 0.08 -18.80
C TRP A 304 8.23 1.11 -19.76
N ARG A 305 8.07 0.94 -21.08
CA ARG A 305 8.54 1.93 -22.08
C ARG A 305 7.93 3.30 -21.88
N ALA A 306 6.67 3.39 -21.43
CA ALA A 306 6.03 4.65 -21.10
C ALA A 306 6.68 5.32 -19.87
N PHE A 307 6.97 4.54 -18.83
CA PHE A 307 7.67 5.01 -17.62
C PHE A 307 9.16 5.32 -17.87
N ASP A 308 9.80 4.64 -18.81
CA ASP A 308 11.24 4.80 -19.12
C ASP A 308 11.56 5.98 -20.07
N ARG A 309 10.58 6.82 -20.40
CA ARG A 309 10.82 7.97 -21.28
C ARG A 309 11.75 8.99 -20.62
N LYS A 310 12.82 9.39 -21.32
CA LYS A 310 13.80 10.41 -20.85
C LYS A 310 13.13 11.69 -20.35
N LYS A 311 12.09 12.18 -21.03
CA LYS A 311 11.35 13.40 -20.65
C LYS A 311 10.70 13.35 -19.27
N LEU A 312 10.48 12.17 -18.69
CA LEU A 312 9.90 12.04 -17.34
C LEU A 312 10.92 12.29 -16.22
N ARG A 313 12.20 12.40 -16.57
CA ARG A 313 13.33 12.41 -15.64
C ARG A 313 14.21 13.64 -15.78
N THR A 314 13.79 14.67 -16.51
CA THR A 314 14.61 15.89 -16.71
C THR A 314 14.79 16.71 -15.44
N TRP A 315 14.02 16.43 -14.39
CA TRP A 315 14.06 17.11 -13.10
C TRP A 315 14.96 16.41 -12.07
N MET A 316 15.51 15.23 -12.41
CA MET A 316 16.33 14.38 -11.53
C MET A 316 17.69 14.08 -12.18
#